data_AF-A0A8T0Y4I9-F1
#
_entry.id   AF-A0A8T0Y4I9-F1
#
_cell.length_a   1.000
_cell.length_b   1.000
_cell.length_c   1.000
_cell.angle_alpha   90.00
_cell.angle_beta   90.00
_cell.angle_gamma   90.00
#
_symmetry.space_group_name_H-M   'P 1'
#
loop_
_entity.id
_entity.type
_entity.pdbx_description
1 polymer ?
#
loop_
_entity_poly.entity_id
_entity_poly.type
_entity_poly.pdbx_seq_one_letter_code
_entity_poly.pdbx_strand_id
1 'polypeptide(L)' 'MSAALSLNLKSIDCIMANVEGAQRKTKIFCTLGPACWSEEGLLELIDAGMNVARFNFSHGDHASHL' A
#
# COMPACT_ATOMS: atom_id res chain seq x y z
N MET A 1 -21.99 -2.06 -37.31
CA MET A 1 -21.88 -3.15 -36.31
C MET A 1 -20.43 -3.22 -35.84
N SER A 2 -20.07 -2.48 -34.79
CA SER A 2 -18.81 -2.69 -34.06
C SER A 2 -19.05 -2.16 -32.64
N ALA A 3 -19.79 -2.96 -31.88
CA ALA A 3 -20.08 -2.73 -30.48
C ALA A 3 -19.49 -3.91 -29.71
N ALA A 4 -18.16 -3.95 -29.58
CA ALA A 4 -17.48 -4.96 -28.79
C ALA A 4 -16.08 -4.48 -28.38
N LEU A 5 -16.01 -3.39 -27.61
CA LEU A 5 -14.79 -3.05 -26.85
C LEU A 5 -15.08 -2.12 -25.67
N SER A 6 -16.26 -2.25 -25.05
CA SER A 6 -16.50 -1.74 -23.70
C SER A 6 -16.47 -2.92 -22.73
N LEU A 7 -15.26 -3.43 -22.46
CA LEU A 7 -15.03 -4.28 -21.30
C LEU A 7 -15.20 -3.39 -20.07
N ASN A 8 -16.44 -3.39 -19.58
CA ASN A 8 -16.93 -2.94 -18.28
C ASN A 8 -15.85 -2.40 -17.31
N LEU A 9 -15.56 -1.09 -17.40
CA LEU A 9 -14.74 -0.34 -16.43
C LEU A 9 -15.32 -0.36 -15.01
N LYS A 10 -16.57 -0.80 -14.81
CA LYS A 10 -17.19 -0.93 -13.47
C LYS A 10 -16.51 -1.98 -12.57
N SER A 11 -15.57 -2.78 -13.08
CA SER A 11 -14.91 -3.85 -12.32
C SER A 11 -13.64 -3.41 -11.59
N ILE A 12 -13.06 -2.24 -11.90
CA ILE A 12 -11.87 -1.74 -11.17
C ILE A 12 -12.29 -0.80 -10.06
N ASP A 13 -13.31 0.01 -10.30
CA ASP A 13 -13.83 0.97 -9.32
C ASP A 13 -14.25 0.28 -8.03
N CYS A 14 -14.76 -0.95 -8.08
CA CYS A 14 -15.12 -1.72 -6.88
C CYS A 14 -13.93 -2.28 -6.09
N ILE A 15 -12.76 -2.44 -6.72
CA ILE A 15 -11.52 -2.83 -6.03
C ILE A 15 -10.94 -1.62 -5.29
N MET A 16 -11.05 -0.45 -5.91
CA MET A 16 -10.58 0.82 -5.34
C MET A 16 -11.61 1.49 -4.42
N ALA A 17 -12.87 1.07 -4.49
CA ALA A 17 -13.93 1.59 -3.64
C ALA A 17 -13.70 1.16 -2.20
N ASN A 18 -13.70 2.14 -1.30
CA ASN A 18 -13.76 1.90 0.13
C ASN A 18 -15.12 1.23 0.41
N VAL A 19 -15.13 -0.10 0.54
CA VAL A 19 -16.36 -0.83 0.90
C VAL A 19 -16.64 -0.55 2.36
N GLU A 20 -17.53 0.41 2.63
CA GLU A 20 -18.02 0.70 3.97
C GLU A 20 -18.50 -0.60 4.64
N GLY A 21 -17.90 -0.94 5.79
CA GLY A 21 -18.24 -2.12 6.58
C GLY A 21 -17.39 -3.37 6.31
N ALA A 22 -16.53 -3.39 5.28
CA ALA A 22 -15.62 -4.52 5.06
C ALA A 22 -14.22 -4.21 5.60
N GLN A 23 -13.88 -4.73 6.79
CA GLN A 23 -12.49 -4.71 7.24
C GLN A 23 -11.62 -5.56 6.31
N ARG A 24 -10.56 -4.95 5.76
CA ARG A 24 -9.54 -5.64 4.99
C ARG A 24 -8.89 -6.74 5.85
N LYS A 25 -8.99 -7.99 5.38
CA LYS A 25 -8.43 -9.16 6.07
C LYS A 25 -6.93 -9.35 5.79
N THR A 26 -6.51 -9.12 4.53
CA THR A 26 -5.11 -9.24 4.08
C THR A 26 -4.26 -8.16 4.72
N LYS A 27 -3.09 -8.49 5.27
CA LYS A 27 -2.14 -7.53 5.83
C LYS A 27 -1.21 -6.95 4.75
N ILE A 28 -0.76 -5.71 4.93
CA ILE A 28 0.15 -4.99 4.02
C ILE A 28 1.51 -4.87 4.71
N PHE A 29 2.55 -5.29 3.98
CA PHE A 29 3.94 -5.15 4.36
C PHE A 29 4.56 -4.04 3.51
N CYS A 30 5.17 -3.05 4.15
CA CYS A 30 5.89 -1.97 3.47
C CYS A 30 7.38 -2.09 3.76
N THR A 31 8.21 -2.07 2.71
CA THR A 31 9.67 -2.01 2.90
C THR A 31 10.07 -0.58 3.21
N LEU A 32 10.68 -0.36 4.36
CA LEU A 32 11.14 0.97 4.76
C LEU A 32 12.45 1.34 4.06
N GLY A 33 12.60 2.62 3.80
CA GLY A 33 13.78 3.19 3.16
C GLY A 33 13.70 4.72 3.12
N PRO A 34 14.66 5.37 2.46
CA PRO A 34 14.82 6.84 2.50
C PRO A 34 13.57 7.63 2.09
N ALA A 35 12.68 7.06 1.27
CA ALA A 35 11.45 7.70 0.85
C ALA A 35 10.41 7.89 1.97
N CYS A 36 10.55 7.20 3.11
CA CYS A 36 9.58 7.22 4.21
C CYS A 36 10.25 7.26 5.61
N TRP A 37 11.47 7.79 5.71
CA TRP A 37 12.18 7.92 7.00
C TRP A 37 11.72 9.09 7.87
N SER A 38 10.95 10.04 7.30
CA SER A 38 10.32 11.07 8.12
C SER A 38 9.13 10.49 8.90
N GLU A 39 8.83 11.10 10.04
CA GLU A 39 7.67 10.73 10.85
C GLU A 39 6.38 10.87 10.04
N GLU A 40 6.26 11.94 9.24
CA GLU A 40 5.12 12.19 8.37
C GLU A 40 4.96 11.10 7.31
N GLY A 41 6.06 10.66 6.69
CA GLY A 41 6.01 9.59 5.69
C GLY A 41 5.59 8.26 6.29
N LEU A 42 5.96 7.99 7.54
CA LEU A 42 5.52 6.78 8.25
C LEU A 42 4.04 6.85 8.64
N LEU A 43 3.56 8.02 9.07
CA LEU A 43 2.15 8.27 9.36
C LEU A 43 1.27 8.08 8.12
N GLU A 44 1.67 8.63 6.98
CA GLU A 44 0.97 8.43 5.70
C GLU A 44 0.86 6.94 5.33
N LEU A 45 1.91 6.15 5.57
CA LEU A 45 1.86 4.71 5.35
C LEU A 45 0.91 3.99 6.30
N ILE A 46 0.86 4.40 7.58
CA ILE A 46 -0.07 3.83 8.57
C ILE A 46 -1.51 4.15 8.18
N ASP A 47 -1.81 5.41 7.84
CA ASP A 47 -3.14 5.85 7.42
C ASP A 47 -3.58 5.20 6.11
N ALA A 48 -2.64 4.95 5.20
CA ALA A 48 -2.89 4.18 3.97
C ALA A 48 -3.07 2.67 4.22
N GLY A 49 -2.78 2.17 5.44
CA GLY A 49 -3.06 0.80 5.86
C GLY A 49 -1.85 -0.13 5.99
N MET A 50 -0.63 0.38 6.17
CA MET A 50 0.53 -0.43 6.53
C MET A 50 0.27 -1.21 7.82
N ASN A 51 0.64 -2.49 7.85
CA ASN A 51 0.53 -3.33 9.06
C ASN A 51 1.88 -3.79 9.59
N VAL A 52 2.86 -4.00 8.70
CA VAL A 52 4.18 -4.49 9.06
C VAL A 52 5.23 -3.68 8.30
N ALA A 53 6.21 -3.15 9.03
CA ALA A 53 7.41 -2.56 8.48
C ALA A 53 8.45 -3.65 8.20
N ARG A 54 8.96 -3.69 6.97
CA ARG A 54 10.07 -4.56 6.56
C ARG A 54 11.34 -3.74 6.44
N PHE A 55 12.35 -4.09 7.23
CA PHE A 55 13.71 -3.60 7.05
C PHE A 55 14.47 -4.54 6.11
N ASN A 56 14.97 -4.00 5.01
CA ASN A 56 15.74 -4.78 4.04
C ASN A 56 17.24 -4.71 4.35
N PHE A 57 17.74 -5.66 5.13
CA PHE A 57 19.14 -5.75 5.56
C PHE A 57 20.15 -6.02 4.44
N SER A 58 19.71 -6.28 3.20
CA SER A 58 20.61 -6.22 2.03
C SER A 58 21.10 -4.80 1.75
N HIS A 59 20.48 -3.78 2.37
CA HIS A 59 20.86 -2.37 2.31
C HIS A 59 20.92 -1.76 3.72
N GLY A 60 21.70 -0.68 3.86
CA GLY A 60 21.91 0.02 5.13
C GLY A 60 22.89 -0.70 6.06
N ASP A 61 23.13 -0.07 7.21
CA ASP A 61 23.95 -0.59 8.31
C ASP A 61 23.15 -0.61 9.63
N HIS A 62 23.75 -1.12 10.70
CA HIS A 62 23.10 -1.18 12.00
C HIS A 62 22.64 0.18 12.53
N ALA A 63 23.39 1.26 12.28
CA ALA A 63 23.04 2.59 12.76
C ALA A 63 21.84 3.17 12.01
N SER A 64 21.74 2.92 10.71
CA SER A 64 20.62 3.37 9.88
C SER A 64 19.28 2.70 10.18
N HIS A 65 19.32 1.51 10.79
CA HIS A 65 18.12 0.72 11.15
C HIS A 65 17.80 0.77 12.66
N LEU A 66 18.55 1.56 13.45
CA LEU A 66 18.37 1.73 14.89
C LEU A 66 17.46 2.93 15.19
#